data_AF-A0A512BTM4-F1
#
_entry.id   AF-A0A512BTM4-F1
#
_cell.length_a   1.000
_cell.length_b   1.000
_cell.length_c   1.000
_cell.angle_alpha   90.00
_cell.angle_beta   90.00
_cell.angle_gamma   90.00
#
_symmetry.space_group_name_H-M   'P 1'
#
loop_
_entity.id
_entity.type
_entity.pdbx_description
1 polymer ?
#
loop_
_entity_poly.entity_id
_entity_poly.type
_entity_poly.pdbx_seq_one_letter_code
_entity_poly.pdbx_strand_id
1 'polypeptide(L)'
;MTGLPRTFHPDPEAAPYRIDQRSEYRVKSDFRVDFTNGGHIEAKDFLFDIEGSEVTPERLAEMIVSALNLLRAGPVTIFAMNVVRRGEHQDAEAAAIPR
;
A
#
# COMPACT_ATOMS: atom_id res chain seq x y z
N MET A 1 -10.41 -10.37 17.64
CA MET A 1 -9.54 -9.47 16.86
C MET A 1 -9.34 -10.15 15.52
N THR A 2 -10.10 -9.77 14.50
CA THR A 2 -10.09 -10.50 13.23
C THR A 2 -8.81 -10.13 12.47
N GLY A 3 -7.96 -11.13 12.21
CA GLY A 3 -6.70 -10.97 11.49
C GLY A 3 -6.90 -10.78 9.98
N LEU A 4 -5.78 -10.66 9.28
CA LEU A 4 -5.73 -10.72 7.81
C LEU A 4 -5.79 -12.18 7.34
N PRO A 5 -6.31 -12.47 6.13
CA PRO A 5 -6.71 -11.53 5.09
C PRO A 5 -8.03 -10.82 5.35
N ARG A 6 -8.15 -9.56 4.91
CA ARG A 6 -9.39 -8.78 5.00
C ARG A 6 -9.57 -7.87 3.79
N THR A 7 -10.82 -7.76 3.33
CA THR A 7 -11.21 -6.90 2.21
C THR A 7 -11.75 -5.57 2.73
N PHE A 8 -11.33 -4.49 2.07
CA PHE A 8 -11.69 -3.11 2.34
C PHE A 8 -12.27 -2.48 1.07
N HIS A 9 -13.13 -1.50 1.26
CA HIS A 9 -13.66 -0.66 0.19
C HIS A 9 -13.11 0.75 0.41
N PRO A 10 -12.01 1.11 -0.30
CA PRO A 10 -11.40 2.43 -0.14
C PRO A 10 -12.40 3.56 -0.41
N ASP A 11 -12.35 4.59 0.43
CA ASP A 11 -13.12 5.81 0.20
C ASP A 11 -12.47 6.58 -0.98
N PRO A 12 -13.21 6.86 -2.08
CA PRO A 12 -12.68 7.63 -3.20
C PRO A 12 -12.31 9.08 -2.81
N GLU A 13 -12.85 9.60 -1.71
CA GLU A 13 -12.56 10.94 -1.18
C GLU A 13 -11.46 10.92 -0.10
N ALA A 14 -10.86 9.75 0.17
CA ALA A 14 -9.76 9.64 1.12
C ALA A 14 -8.58 10.56 0.73
N ALA A 15 -7.86 11.07 1.74
CA ALA A 15 -6.68 11.88 1.49
C ALA A 15 -5.67 11.11 0.61
N PRO A 16 -5.13 11.72 -0.46
CA PRO A 16 -4.25 11.03 -1.38
C PRO A 16 -2.97 10.60 -0.68
N TYR A 17 -2.47 9.43 -1.07
CA TYR A 17 -1.14 8.99 -0.67
C TYR A 17 -0.09 9.95 -1.23
N ARG A 18 0.88 10.33 -0.39
CA ARG A 18 2.03 11.13 -0.76
C ARG A 18 3.28 10.35 -0.43
N ILE A 19 4.10 10.11 -1.45
CA ILE A 19 5.41 9.48 -1.27
C ILE A 19 6.29 10.43 -0.45
N ASP A 20 6.92 9.90 0.59
CA ASP A 20 7.98 10.58 1.34
C ASP A 20 9.22 9.69 1.41
N GLN A 21 10.15 9.95 0.48
CA GLN A 21 11.42 9.23 0.40
C GLN A 21 12.30 9.42 1.63
N ARG A 22 11.98 10.38 2.52
CA ARG A 22 12.70 10.63 3.77
C ARG A 22 12.03 9.97 4.97
N SER A 23 10.86 9.35 4.81
CA SER A 23 10.19 8.70 5.92
C SER A 23 11.08 7.61 6.53
N GLU A 24 11.17 7.59 7.86
CA GLU A 24 11.90 6.58 8.61
C GLU A 24 11.23 5.20 8.56
N TYR A 25 9.92 5.14 8.26
CA TYR A 25 9.12 3.92 8.30
C TYR A 25 8.40 3.67 6.98
N ARG A 26 8.22 2.39 6.71
CA ARG A 26 7.43 1.90 5.58
C ARG A 26 6.49 0.82 6.06
N VAL A 27 5.44 0.56 5.29
CA VAL A 27 4.63 -0.63 5.45
C VAL A 27 4.87 -1.55 4.26
N LYS A 28 5.28 -2.79 4.55
CA LYS A 28 5.39 -3.87 3.59
C LYS A 28 4.09 -4.66 3.55
N SER A 29 3.53 -4.86 2.37
CA SER A 29 2.22 -5.50 2.24
C SER A 29 2.10 -6.42 1.02
N ASP A 30 1.37 -7.50 1.25
CA ASP A 30 0.79 -8.34 0.21
C ASP A 30 -0.67 -7.97 0.05
N PHE A 31 -1.10 -7.63 -1.16
CA PHE A 31 -2.48 -7.22 -1.41
C PHE A 31 -2.96 -7.59 -2.82
N ARG A 32 -4.27 -7.57 -2.98
CA ARG A 32 -4.99 -7.66 -4.25
C ARG A 32 -5.91 -6.46 -4.39
N VAL A 33 -5.94 -5.87 -5.58
CA VAL A 33 -6.96 -4.88 -5.97
C VAL A 33 -7.83 -5.49 -7.05
N ASP A 34 -9.13 -5.65 -6.77
CA ASP A 34 -10.12 -6.04 -7.77
C ASP A 34 -10.63 -4.81 -8.51
N PHE A 35 -10.85 -4.92 -9.82
CA PHE A 35 -11.40 -3.81 -10.61
C PHE A 35 -12.89 -3.98 -10.85
N THR A 36 -13.62 -2.87 -10.80
CA THR A 36 -15.08 -2.84 -11.05
C THR A 36 -15.46 -3.17 -12.50
N ASN A 37 -14.49 -3.11 -13.42
CA ASN A 37 -14.63 -3.51 -14.83
C ASN A 37 -14.05 -4.90 -15.13
N GLY A 38 -13.71 -5.68 -14.11
CA GLY A 38 -13.22 -7.04 -14.23
C GLY A 38 -11.69 -7.16 -14.20
N GLY A 39 -11.21 -8.31 -13.73
CA GLY A 39 -9.80 -8.56 -13.48
C GLY A 39 -9.34 -8.06 -12.11
N HIS A 40 -8.07 -8.28 -11.80
CA HIS A 40 -7.42 -7.85 -10.58
C HIS A 40 -5.90 -7.71 -10.79
N ILE A 41 -5.25 -6.97 -9.91
CA ILE A 41 -3.78 -7.04 -9.73
C ILE A 41 -3.47 -7.58 -8.34
N GLU A 42 -2.34 -8.24 -8.21
CA GLU A 42 -1.79 -8.63 -6.92
C GLU A 42 -0.35 -8.13 -6.80
N ALA A 43 0.03 -7.75 -5.59
CA ALA A 43 1.39 -7.37 -5.24
C ALA A 43 1.87 -8.19 -4.05
N LYS A 44 3.17 -8.44 -4.03
CA LYS A 44 3.89 -9.17 -2.97
C LYS A 44 5.05 -8.33 -2.47
N ASP A 45 5.22 -8.28 -1.16
CA ASP A 45 6.29 -7.53 -0.49
C ASP A 45 6.39 -6.05 -0.91
N PHE A 46 5.27 -5.43 -1.29
CA PHE A 46 5.27 -4.04 -1.78
C PHE A 46 5.43 -3.06 -0.62
N LEU A 47 6.24 -2.02 -0.79
CA LEU A 47 6.55 -1.03 0.23
C LEU A 47 5.88 0.32 -0.04
N PHE A 48 5.20 0.86 0.96
CA PHE A 48 4.71 2.24 0.98
C PHE A 48 5.42 3.02 2.09
N ASP A 49 5.83 4.24 1.80
CA ASP A 49 6.32 5.16 2.84
C ASP A 49 5.13 5.55 3.74
N ILE A 50 5.32 5.64 5.06
CA ILE A 50 4.25 6.03 5.99
C ILE A 50 4.72 7.14 6.91
N GLU A 51 3.80 7.96 7.42
CA GLU A 51 4.12 8.92 8.47
C GLU A 51 4.11 8.21 9.83
N GLY A 52 5.21 8.32 10.58
CA GLY A 52 5.34 7.64 11.86
C GLY A 52 5.41 6.12 11.74
N SER A 53 5.24 5.42 12.86
CA SER A 53 5.49 3.97 12.99
C SER A 53 4.23 3.10 12.87
N GLU A 54 3.09 3.67 12.49
CA GLU A 54 1.80 2.97 12.48
C GLU A 54 0.95 3.39 11.29
N VAL A 55 0.18 2.44 10.77
CA VAL A 55 -0.88 2.68 9.78
C VAL A 55 -1.95 1.63 9.99
N THR A 56 -3.22 1.94 9.70
CA THR A 56 -4.30 0.94 9.77
C THR A 56 -4.45 0.21 8.44
N PRO A 57 -4.96 -1.04 8.42
CA PRO A 57 -5.29 -1.73 7.19
C PRO A 57 -6.28 -0.96 6.29
N GLU A 58 -7.26 -0.29 6.89
CA GLU A 58 -8.20 0.57 6.18
C GLU A 58 -7.47 1.71 5.45
N ARG A 59 -6.55 2.40 6.14
CA ARG A 59 -5.76 3.47 5.53
C ARG A 59 -4.79 2.94 4.47
N LEU A 60 -4.19 1.77 4.69
CA LEU A 60 -3.34 1.12 3.71
C LEU A 60 -4.10 0.78 2.42
N ALA A 61 -5.36 0.34 2.51
CA ALA A 61 -6.19 0.08 1.34
C ALA A 61 -6.42 1.35 0.48
N GLU A 62 -6.67 2.49 1.12
CA GLU A 62 -6.77 3.80 0.45
C GLU A 62 -5.44 4.21 -0.20
N MET A 63 -4.33 4.03 0.54
CA MET A 63 -3.00 4.33 0.02
C MET A 63 -2.66 3.50 -1.21
N ILE A 64 -2.99 2.21 -1.22
CA ILE A 64 -2.77 1.31 -2.37
C ILE A 64 -3.45 1.85 -3.63
N VAL A 65 -4.74 2.19 -3.54
CA VAL A 65 -5.50 2.70 -4.69
C VAL A 65 -4.93 4.05 -5.15
N SER A 66 -4.62 4.94 -4.21
CA SER A 66 -4.06 6.26 -4.51
C SER A 66 -2.66 6.19 -5.13
N ALA A 67 -1.77 5.32 -4.64
CA ALA A 67 -0.39 5.20 -5.09
C ALA A 67 -0.26 4.61 -6.49
N LEU A 68 -1.09 3.59 -6.78
CA LEU A 68 -1.04 2.87 -8.04
C LEU A 68 -1.84 3.59 -9.15
N ASN A 69 -2.61 4.62 -8.80
CA ASN A 69 -3.41 5.45 -9.70
C ASN A 69 -4.27 4.60 -10.67
N LEU A 70 -4.95 3.61 -10.10
CA LEU A 70 -5.66 2.58 -10.84
C LEU A 70 -7.06 3.06 -11.26
N LEU A 71 -7.30 3.13 -12.56
CA LEU A 71 -8.62 3.40 -13.11
C LEU A 71 -9.60 2.28 -12.74
N ARG A 72 -10.78 2.63 -12.21
CA ARG A 72 -11.86 1.69 -11.82
C ARG A 72 -11.48 0.70 -10.70
N ALA A 73 -10.51 1.06 -9.85
CA ALA A 73 -10.22 0.30 -8.64
C ALA A 73 -11.48 0.06 -7.80
N GLY A 74 -11.64 -1.18 -7.36
CA GLY A 74 -12.71 -1.63 -6.49
C GLY A 74 -12.17 -2.03 -5.13
N PRO A 75 -12.66 -3.13 -4.53
CA PRO A 75 -12.20 -3.58 -3.22
C PRO A 75 -10.72 -3.95 -3.21
N VAL A 76 -10.07 -3.72 -2.07
CA VAL A 76 -8.68 -4.10 -1.81
C VAL A 76 -8.68 -5.18 -0.74
N THR A 77 -8.09 -6.34 -1.04
CA THR A 77 -7.85 -7.39 -0.06
C THR A 77 -6.40 -7.35 0.38
N ILE A 78 -6.17 -7.12 1.67
CA ILE A 78 -4.83 -7.13 2.28
C ILE A 78 -4.62 -8.52 2.87
N PHE A 79 -3.56 -9.20 2.45
CA PHE A 79 -3.19 -10.55 2.94
C PHE A 79 -2.16 -10.48 4.07
N ALA A 80 -1.23 -9.54 3.97
CA ALA A 80 -0.19 -9.32 4.97
C ALA A 80 0.18 -7.84 5.04
N MET A 81 0.63 -7.42 6.22
CA MET A 81 1.02 -6.06 6.51
C MET A 81 2.06 -6.09 7.63
N ASN A 82 3.20 -5.43 7.42
CA ASN A 82 4.23 -5.28 8.43
C ASN A 82 4.88 -3.90 8.32
N VAL A 83 4.92 -3.14 9.43
CA VAL A 83 5.68 -1.90 9.47
C VAL A 83 7.16 -2.23 9.62
N VAL A 84 8.00 -1.54 8.86
CA VAL A 84 9.43 -1.77 8.74
C VAL A 84 10.18 -0.45 8.79
N ARG A 85 11.37 -0.44 9.38
CA ARG A 85 12.23 0.75 9.38
C ARG A 85 13.05 0.80 8.08
N ARG A 86 13.18 1.98 7.49
CA ARG A 86 13.96 2.19 6.26
C ARG A 86 15.42 1.74 6.47
N GLY A 87 15.96 0.99 5.52
CA GLY A 87 17.34 0.50 5.56
C GLY A 87 17.59 -0.71 6.46
N GLU A 88 16.60 -1.16 7.24
CA GLU A 88 16.70 -2.37 8.08
C GLU A 88 16.06 -3.61 7.43
N HIS A 89 15.53 -3.43 6.22
CA HIS A 89 14.95 -4.49 5.38
C HIS A 89 15.57 -4.45 3.98
N GLN A 90 15.45 -5.55 3.23
CA GLN A 90 15.94 -5.65 1.85
C GLN A 90 15.07 -4.78 0.92
N ASP A 91 15.29 -3.48 0.97
CA ASP A 91 14.84 -2.58 -0.07
C ASP A 91 15.68 -2.90 -1.32
N ALA A 92 15.05 -3.23 -2.44
CA ALA A 92 15.75 -3.08 -3.72
C ALA A 92 16.13 -1.60 -3.84
N GLU A 93 17.38 -1.31 -4.22
CA GLU A 93 17.84 0.06 -4.43
C GLU A 93 16.82 0.77 -5.32
N ALA A 94 16.28 1.90 -4.85
CA ALA A 94 15.28 2.64 -5.62
C ALA A 94 15.88 2.92 -7.00
N ALA A 95 15.17 2.54 -8.06
CA ALA A 95 15.60 2.85 -9.41
C ALA A 95 15.90 4.35 -9.47
N ALA A 96 17.16 4.70 -9.74
CA ALA A 96 17.60 6.08 -9.78
C ALA A 96 16.69 6.84 -10.74
N ILE A 97 15.99 7.86 -10.24
CA ILE A 97 15.19 8.73 -11.11
C ILE A 97 16.21 9.45 -12.00
N PRO A 98 16.19 9.27 -13.34
CA PRO A 98 17.04 10.05 -14.21
C PRO A 98 16.70 11.53 -14.00
N ARG A 99 17.73 12.33 -13.75
CA ARG A 99 17.62 13.76 -13.46
C ARG A 99 17.21 14.55 -14.69
#